data_AF-A0A1V5M403-F1
#
_entry.id   AF-A0A1V5M403-F1
#
_cell.length_a   1.000
_cell.length_b   1.000
_cell.length_c   1.000
_cell.angle_alpha   90.00
_cell.angle_beta   90.00
_cell.angle_gamma   90.00
#
_symmetry.space_group_name_H-M   'P 1'
#
loop_
_entity.id
_entity.type
_entity.pdbx_description
1 polymer ?
#
loop_
_entity_poly.entity_id
_entity_poly.type
_entity_poly.pdbx_seq_one_letter_code
_entity_poly.pdbx_strand_id
1 'polypeptide(L)'
;MARNEWGHIVSWAALKCKSDDVWELAVVTDAPYRGRGLARSVVSHATRAALDAGKLPTYLYEVSNTASARVARALGYQFYGYELTCEYGRVTRR
;
A
#
# COMPACT_ATOMS: atom_id res chain seq x y z
N MET A 1 -1.49 -10.25 5.80
CA MET A 1 -0.23 -10.67 5.15
C MET A 1 -0.47 -12.00 4.42
N ALA A 2 0.31 -12.30 3.39
CA ALA A 2 0.29 -13.57 2.67
C ALA A 2 1.64 -14.29 2.81
N ARG A 3 1.61 -15.62 2.89
CA ARG A 3 2.78 -16.48 3.08
C ARG A 3 2.91 -17.50 1.94
N ASN A 4 4.13 -17.95 1.67
CA ASN A 4 4.38 -19.08 0.78
C ASN A 4 4.26 -20.43 1.50
N GLU A 5 4.50 -21.53 0.80
CA GLU A 5 4.44 -22.91 1.30
C GLU A 5 5.41 -23.19 2.45
N TRP A 6 6.51 -22.44 2.56
CA TRP A 6 7.47 -22.53 3.66
C TRP A 6 7.13 -21.58 4.83
N GLY A 7 6.00 -20.88 4.76
CA GLY A 7 5.55 -19.96 5.82
C GLY A 7 6.21 -18.58 5.81
N HIS A 8 7.11 -18.28 4.85
CA HIS A 8 7.72 -16.96 4.71
C HIS A 8 6.68 -15.92 4.25
N ILE A 9 6.74 -14.72 4.81
CA ILE A 9 5.89 -13.61 4.37
C ILE A 9 6.38 -13.12 3.02
N VAL A 10 5.51 -13.15 2.01
CA VAL A 10 5.84 -12.75 0.63
C VAL A 10 5.08 -11.50 0.17
N SER A 11 4.04 -11.12 0.91
CA SER A 11 3.28 -9.89 0.70
C SER A 11 2.64 -9.43 2.00
N TRP A 12 2.69 -8.15 2.28
CA TRP A 12 2.07 -7.58 3.46
C TRP A 12 1.58 -6.16 3.19
N ALA A 13 0.57 -5.76 3.94
CA ALA A 13 0.12 -4.39 4.04
C ALA A 13 0.11 -3.98 5.52
N ALA A 14 0.37 -2.70 5.77
CA ALA A 14 0.30 -2.10 7.09
C ALA A 14 -0.49 -0.78 7.03
N LEU A 15 -1.00 -0.37 8.18
CA LEU A 15 -1.72 0.89 8.39
C LEU A 15 -0.81 1.82 9.20
N LYS A 16 -0.51 2.98 8.65
CA LYS A 16 0.22 4.05 9.31
C LYS A 16 -0.79 5.03 9.89
N CYS A 17 -0.90 5.12 11.21
CA CYS A 17 -1.84 6.03 11.89
C CYS A 17 -1.35 7.48 11.79
N LYS A 18 -1.64 8.14 10.66
CA LYS A 18 -1.20 9.52 10.39
C LYS A 18 -1.94 10.53 11.25
N SER A 19 -3.19 10.25 11.59
CA SER A 19 -4.00 11.01 12.55
C SER A 19 -5.05 10.10 13.19
N ASP A 20 -5.88 10.69 14.06
CA ASP A 20 -7.04 10.01 14.65
C ASP A 20 -8.07 9.58 13.60
N ASP A 21 -8.16 10.29 12.48
CA ASP A 21 -9.16 10.03 11.43
C ASP A 21 -8.58 9.32 10.20
N VAL A 22 -7.28 9.49 9.92
CA VAL A 22 -6.68 9.06 8.65
C VAL A 22 -5.57 8.04 8.86
N TRP A 23 -5.75 6.86 8.26
CA TRP A 23 -4.77 5.78 8.29
C TRP A 23 -4.26 5.49 6.88
N GLU A 24 -2.95 5.57 6.69
CA GLU A 24 -2.31 5.44 5.38
C GLU A 24 -1.77 4.02 5.15
N LEU A 25 -2.09 3.45 4.00
CA LEU A 25 -1.62 2.13 3.58
C LEU A 25 -0.13 2.16 3.23
N ALA A 26 0.57 1.12 3.65
CA ALA A 26 1.83 0.68 3.07
C ALA A 26 1.65 -0.74 2.55
N VAL A 27 2.28 -1.08 1.42
CA VAL A 27 2.27 -2.45 0.89
C VAL A 27 3.61 -2.79 0.29
N VAL A 28 4.05 -4.03 0.52
CA VAL A 28 5.22 -4.61 -0.13
C VAL A 28 4.85 -6.00 -0.61
N THR A 29 5.36 -6.37 -1.79
CA THR A 29 5.31 -7.73 -2.31
C THR A 29 6.66 -8.07 -2.90
N ASP A 30 7.22 -9.19 -2.45
CA ASP A 30 8.51 -9.69 -2.89
C ASP A 30 8.50 -9.92 -4.40
N ALA A 31 9.60 -9.54 -5.07
CA ALA A 31 9.67 -9.52 -6.53
C ALA A 31 9.24 -10.84 -7.21
N PRO A 32 9.65 -12.04 -6.73
CA PRO A 32 9.24 -13.32 -7.33
C PRO A 32 7.73 -13.62 -7.22
N TYR A 33 7.03 -12.92 -6.31
CA TYR A 33 5.61 -13.15 -6.00
C TYR A 33 4.69 -12.04 -6.54
N ARG A 34 5.23 -11.07 -7.27
CA ARG A 34 4.45 -10.01 -7.94
C ARG A 34 3.62 -10.58 -9.10
N GLY A 35 2.59 -9.84 -9.50
CA GLY A 35 1.70 -10.24 -10.61
C GLY A 35 0.66 -11.32 -10.25
N ARG A 36 0.65 -11.81 -9.00
CA ARG A 36 -0.23 -12.90 -8.53
C ARG A 36 -1.45 -12.42 -7.73
N GLY A 37 -1.75 -11.12 -7.76
CA GLY A 37 -2.87 -10.53 -6.99
C GLY A 37 -2.65 -10.40 -5.48
N LEU A 38 -1.48 -10.80 -4.94
CA LEU A 38 -1.21 -10.79 -3.50
C LEU A 38 -1.33 -9.40 -2.87
N ALA A 39 -0.76 -8.38 -3.52
CA ALA A 39 -0.87 -6.99 -3.06
C ALA A 39 -2.34 -6.55 -2.92
N ARG A 40 -3.19 -6.89 -3.90
CA ARG A 40 -4.63 -6.59 -3.84
C ARG A 40 -5.30 -7.28 -2.66
N SER A 41 -4.97 -8.55 -2.42
CA SER A 41 -5.51 -9.31 -1.29
C SER A 41 -5.13 -8.69 0.06
N VAL A 42 -3.85 -8.41 0.29
CA VAL A 42 -3.40 -7.85 1.59
C VAL A 42 -3.87 -6.41 1.81
N VAL A 43 -3.91 -5.59 0.76
CA VAL A 43 -4.43 -4.21 0.86
C VAL A 43 -5.94 -4.21 1.07
N SER A 44 -6.70 -5.13 0.45
CA SER A 44 -8.14 -5.24 0.68
C SER A 44 -8.45 -5.51 2.16
N HIS A 45 -7.71 -6.44 2.79
CA HIS A 45 -7.87 -6.73 4.21
C HIS A 45 -7.49 -5.53 5.09
N ALA A 46 -6.38 -4.86 4.80
CA ALA A 46 -5.97 -3.68 5.57
C ALA A 46 -6.94 -2.49 5.39
N THR A 47 -7.45 -2.27 4.17
CA THR A 47 -8.47 -1.25 3.87
C THR A 47 -9.72 -1.51 4.69
N ARG A 48 -10.19 -2.77 4.70
CA ARG A 48 -11.35 -3.16 5.50
C ARG A 48 -11.13 -2.91 6.99
N ALA A 49 -9.95 -3.28 7.52
CA ALA A 49 -9.63 -3.03 8.92
C ALA A 49 -9.64 -1.54 9.29
N ALA A 50 -9.18 -0.65 8.41
CA ALA A 50 -9.26 0.79 8.62
C ALA A 50 -10.71 1.29 8.62
N LEU A 51 -11.52 0.85 7.66
CA LEU A 51 -12.95 1.20 7.57
C LEU A 51 -13.74 0.69 8.79
N ASP A 52 -13.51 -0.56 9.21
CA ASP A 52 -14.15 -1.16 10.38
C ASP A 52 -13.75 -0.42 11.68
N ALA A 53 -12.58 0.22 11.72
CA ALA A 53 -12.13 1.09 12.80
C ALA A 53 -12.66 2.55 12.69
N GLY A 54 -13.53 2.83 11.72
CA GLY A 54 -14.09 4.16 11.47
C GLY A 54 -13.07 5.16 10.92
N LYS A 55 -12.00 4.68 10.29
CA LYS A 55 -10.91 5.51 9.76
C LYS A 55 -11.04 5.68 8.26
N LEU A 56 -10.59 6.83 7.76
CA LEU A 56 -10.44 7.11 6.33
C LEU A 56 -9.12 6.48 5.84
N PRO A 57 -9.16 5.42 5.01
CA PRO A 57 -7.94 4.84 4.46
C PRO A 57 -7.41 5.71 3.32
N THR A 58 -6.12 6.04 3.37
CA THR A 58 -5.41 6.65 2.23
C THR A 58 -4.40 5.68 1.64
N TYR A 59 -4.16 5.76 0.33
CA TYR A 59 -3.16 4.95 -0.35
C TYR A 59 -2.28 5.86 -1.20
N LEU A 60 -1.10 6.17 -0.68
CA LEU A 60 -0.06 6.91 -1.38
C LEU A 60 0.86 5.97 -2.18
N TYR A 61 1.21 6.38 -3.39
CA TYR A 61 2.24 5.72 -4.20
C TYR A 61 2.94 6.74 -5.12
N GLU A 62 4.18 6.44 -5.50
CA GLU A 62 4.93 7.27 -6.47
C GLU A 62 4.22 7.27 -7.84
N VAL A 63 4.16 8.43 -8.51
CA VAL A 63 3.46 8.59 -9.81
C VAL A 63 3.90 7.57 -10.86
N SER A 64 5.18 7.20 -10.88
CA SER A 64 5.76 6.21 -11.80
C SER A 64 5.35 4.76 -11.48
N ASN A 65 4.85 4.49 -10.26
CA ASN A 65 4.52 3.15 -9.77
C ASN A 65 3.13 2.69 -10.23
N THR A 66 3.05 2.34 -11.51
CA THR A 66 1.81 1.83 -12.16
C THR A 66 1.27 0.54 -11.50
N ALA A 67 2.13 -0.27 -10.87
CA ALA A 67 1.70 -1.47 -10.16
C ALA A 67 0.84 -1.13 -8.94
N SER A 68 1.29 -0.19 -8.09
CA SER A 68 0.51 0.30 -6.95
C SER A 68 -0.75 1.03 -7.40
N ALA A 69 -0.67 1.84 -8.47
CA ALA A 69 -1.85 2.51 -9.03
C ALA A 69 -2.95 1.52 -9.42
N ARG A 70 -2.59 0.37 -10.02
CA ARG A 70 -3.56 -0.69 -10.36
C ARG A 70 -4.19 -1.32 -9.12
N VAL A 71 -3.43 -1.51 -8.03
CA VAL A 71 -3.99 -2.04 -6.78
C VAL A 71 -5.00 -1.06 -6.19
N ALA A 72 -4.65 0.22 -6.07
CA ALA A 72 -5.53 1.26 -5.55
C ALA A 72 -6.85 1.32 -6.35
N ARG A 73 -6.77 1.41 -7.69
CA ARG A 73 -7.95 1.45 -8.57
C ARG A 73 -8.81 0.19 -8.47
N ALA A 74 -8.19 -1.00 -8.39
CA ALA A 74 -8.91 -2.27 -8.28
C ALA A 74 -9.66 -2.45 -6.95
N LEU A 75 -9.37 -1.61 -5.95
CA LEU A 75 -10.05 -1.57 -4.66
C LEU A 75 -10.98 -0.37 -4.51
N GLY A 76 -11.16 0.43 -5.56
CA GLY A 76 -12.09 1.56 -5.58
C GLY A 76 -11.55 2.87 -5.01
N TYR A 77 -10.27 2.95 -4.66
CA TYR A 77 -9.65 4.23 -4.25
C TYR A 77 -9.75 5.25 -5.39
N GLN A 78 -10.11 6.47 -5.03
CA GLN A 78 -10.20 7.61 -5.95
C GLN A 78 -8.97 8.50 -5.82
N PHE A 79 -8.61 9.17 -6.91
CA PHE A 79 -7.55 10.17 -6.87
C PHE A 79 -7.99 11.35 -6.01
N TYR A 80 -7.16 11.71 -5.02
CA TYR A 80 -7.42 12.84 -4.12
C TYR A 80 -6.48 14.02 -4.39
N GLY A 81 -5.19 13.75 -4.63
CA GLY A 81 -4.20 14.79 -4.87
C GLY A 81 -2.79 14.24 -5.02
N TYR A 82 -1.84 15.15 -5.20
CA TYR A 82 -0.41 14.86 -5.22
C TYR A 82 0.23 15.24 -3.87
N GLU A 83 1.13 14.40 -3.39
CA GLU A 83 2.08 14.76 -2.32
C GLU A 83 3.42 15.11 -2.98
N LEU A 84 3.96 16.27 -2.61
CA LEU A 84 5.28 16.71 -3.04
C LEU A 84 6.25 16.52 -1.88
N THR A 85 7.14 15.54 -2.00
CA THR A 85 8.22 15.32 -1.06
C THR A 85 9.51 15.90 -1.62
N CYS A 86 10.14 16.80 -0.87
CA CYS A 86 11.49 17.28 -1.16
C CYS A 86 12.45 16.65 -0.16
N GLU A 87 13.43 15.88 -0.65
CA GLU A 87 14.52 15.39 0.17
C GLU A 87 15.76 16.25 -0.11
N TYR A 88 16.36 16.80 0.94
CA TYR A 88 17.64 17.50 0.83
C TYR A 88 18.77 16.55 1.21
N GLY A 89 19.66 16.24 0.25
CA GLY A 89 20.80 15.34 0.46
C GLY A 89 21.22 14.59 -0.81
N ARG A 90 22.29 13.77 -0.73
CA ARG A 90 22.68 12.87 -1.82
C ARG A 90 21.63 11.78 -1.99
N VAL A 91 20.77 11.92 -3.00
CA VAL A 91 19.85 10.87 -3.43
C VAL A 91 20.66 9.76 -4.11
N THR A 92 21.05 8.74 -3.38
CA THR A 92 21.41 7.45 -3.98
C THR A 92 20.10 6.82 -4.47
N ARG A 93 19.90 6.79 -5.80
CA ARG A 93 18.77 6.07 -6.41
C ARG A 93 18.67 4.66 -5.83
N ARG A 94 17.50 4.29 -5.30
CA ARG A 94 17.15 2.92 -4.93
C ARG A 94 16.79 2.10 -6.16
#